data_AF-A0A9D6NHE9-F1
#
_entry.id   AF-A0A9D6NHE9-F1
#
_cell.length_a   1.000
_cell.length_b   1.000
_cell.length_c   1.000
_cell.angle_alpha   90.00
_cell.angle_beta   90.00
_cell.angle_gamma   90.00
#
_symmetry.space_group_name_H-M   'P 1'
#
loop_
_entity.id
_entity.type
_entity.pdbx_description
1 polymer ?
#
loop_
_entity_poly.entity_id
_entity_poly.type
_entity_poly.pdbx_seq_one_letter_code
_entity_poly.pdbx_strand_id
1 'polypeptide(L)'
;MRRLWTVALKEARQHRWAFLSLAALLLGTLWLLLKVYQAQEESLTPLDALPPFLLLFFPLACLLSSHQLVVSEYAEQTQVFLETLPLRRWEMAAVKYLVGALVLFPVVVLSIAVGAGAAAGSEPIEDRFIGLMLVRGLVYAFFVWSFFFATAFTGRFRMVLYLGALFLLIALTAFTEFDPSEAGPIALVRPDAFAYERHEVPWEELSETLGAALALILLATFLQSFHEGSLAEELSRRMSQKEKAVILWLFLSFGIGVAYFDQQRTRAPFEFTDEHVLYSAAARLEVFYAYEESRKEAESLLRKLESSLVELRQELGWEQLPEARIGVRSSLDGRTFERAEMEENGGLLVRCDFTEPEFDSTAFEAYLVREILDEMSHGRARLEARRWAHDGFSRWWAQGGDGTEVPIRRALWATPEGISEHDLRTWDVFRERHGETVAEAVGYSGFCALERMRGRKAVLDLARELWGREPAPNDARRTFEEWRHPLAHQLEQSTGLDWDEFLGGWNRALAESRRQPAGLPRGTARVREEQGEGSGRDLVYSLKLERPLPAGTPWALVHARLGPFDEELSDADLMREEHLWPAGQPQVEGRLVGRYGRSDRIFVSIEVDSPDLGPIRLLAERRELR
;
A
#
# COMPACT_ATOMS: atom_id res chain seq x y z
N MET A 1 42.07 -34.06 4.74
CA MET A 1 40.88 -34.23 3.88
C MET A 1 40.07 -35.51 4.16
N ARG A 2 40.59 -36.74 3.98
CA ARG A 2 39.80 -37.99 4.20
C ARG A 2 39.11 -38.08 5.58
N ARG A 3 39.77 -37.60 6.64
CA ARG A 3 39.22 -37.59 8.01
C ARG A 3 38.02 -36.64 8.16
N LEU A 4 38.15 -35.39 7.70
CA LEU A 4 37.06 -34.39 7.72
C LEU A 4 35.83 -34.87 6.95
N TRP A 5 36.04 -35.49 5.79
CA TRP A 5 34.94 -36.07 5.00
C TRP A 5 34.20 -37.18 5.76
N THR A 6 34.93 -38.01 6.50
CA THR A 6 34.33 -39.10 7.29
C THR A 6 33.45 -38.54 8.41
N VAL A 7 33.90 -37.46 9.07
CA VAL A 7 33.12 -36.75 10.09
C VAL A 7 31.88 -36.10 9.47
N ALA A 8 32.04 -35.38 8.36
CA ALA A 8 30.92 -34.74 7.66
C ALA A 8 29.84 -35.74 7.26
N LEU A 9 30.25 -36.91 6.74
CA LEU A 9 29.31 -37.98 6.37
C LEU A 9 28.60 -38.58 7.59
N LYS A 10 29.29 -38.67 8.73
CA LYS A 10 28.69 -39.11 10.00
C LYS A 10 27.62 -38.12 10.46
N GLU A 11 27.95 -36.83 10.53
CA GLU A 11 27.02 -35.76 10.93
C GLU A 11 25.78 -35.74 10.02
N ALA A 12 26.00 -35.75 8.70
CA ALA A 12 24.92 -35.79 7.72
C ALA A 12 24.02 -37.02 7.91
N ARG A 13 24.59 -38.19 8.23
CA ARG A 13 23.80 -39.41 8.46
C ARG A 13 23.02 -39.37 9.77
N GLN A 14 23.61 -38.83 10.83
CA GLN A 14 22.98 -38.71 12.15
C GLN A 14 21.76 -37.79 12.10
N HIS A 15 21.87 -36.68 11.38
CA HIS A 15 20.82 -35.65 11.31
C HIS A 15 19.94 -35.73 10.04
N ARG A 16 20.14 -36.75 9.18
CA ARG A 16 19.47 -36.84 7.86
C ARG A 16 17.96 -36.65 7.90
N TRP A 17 17.29 -37.26 8.88
CA TRP A 17 15.82 -37.23 8.95
C TRP A 17 15.31 -35.87 9.40
N ALA A 18 16.01 -35.25 10.35
CA ALA A 18 15.68 -33.90 10.79
C ALA A 18 15.86 -32.90 9.64
N PHE A 19 16.97 -32.98 8.91
CA PHE A 19 17.22 -32.13 7.74
C PHE A 19 16.21 -32.35 6.61
N LEU A 20 15.86 -33.61 6.29
CA LEU A 20 14.84 -33.92 5.29
C LEU A 20 13.47 -33.39 5.71
N SER A 21 13.09 -33.56 6.98
CA SER A 21 11.80 -33.04 7.49
C SER A 21 11.76 -31.51 7.46
N LEU A 22 12.86 -30.83 7.79
CA LEU A 22 12.97 -29.39 7.77
C LEU A 22 12.89 -28.86 6.33
N ALA A 23 13.62 -29.48 5.38
CA ALA A 23 13.55 -29.12 3.98
C ALA A 23 12.13 -29.32 3.40
N ALA A 24 11.48 -30.44 3.73
CA ALA A 24 10.10 -30.70 3.32
C ALA A 24 9.11 -29.67 3.90
N LEU A 25 9.26 -29.31 5.18
CA LEU A 25 8.43 -28.28 5.83
C LEU A 25 8.62 -26.90 5.17
N LEU A 26 9.86 -26.51 4.88
CA LEU A 26 10.15 -25.23 4.23
C LEU A 26 9.58 -25.17 2.82
N LEU A 27 9.78 -26.22 2.01
CA LEU A 27 9.23 -26.27 0.66
C LEU A 27 7.69 -26.31 0.67
N GLY A 28 7.08 -27.02 1.63
CA GLY A 28 5.64 -27.00 1.82
C GLY A 28 5.11 -25.62 2.23
N THR A 29 5.84 -24.90 3.08
CA THR A 29 5.50 -23.53 3.50
C THR A 29 5.62 -22.56 2.33
N LEU A 30 6.71 -22.64 1.56
CA LEU A 30 6.86 -21.86 0.33
C LEU A 30 5.72 -22.12 -0.65
N TRP A 31 5.36 -23.38 -0.87
CA TRP A 31 4.24 -23.74 -1.74
C TRP A 31 2.92 -23.14 -1.25
N LEU A 32 2.67 -23.14 0.06
CA LEU A 32 1.50 -22.51 0.65
C LEU A 32 1.54 -20.98 0.45
N LEU A 33 2.67 -20.32 0.70
CA LEU A 33 2.83 -18.88 0.46
C LEU A 33 2.58 -18.54 -1.01
N LEU A 34 3.16 -19.29 -1.95
CA LEU A 34 2.89 -19.12 -3.37
C LEU A 34 1.39 -19.21 -3.69
N LYS A 35 0.65 -20.10 -3.04
CA LYS A 35 -0.80 -20.23 -3.23
C LYS A 35 -1.60 -19.08 -2.60
N VAL A 36 -1.16 -18.57 -1.45
CA VAL A 36 -1.79 -17.42 -0.80
C VAL A 36 -1.59 -16.17 -1.65
N TYR A 37 -0.36 -15.91 -2.08
CA TYR A 37 -0.04 -14.75 -2.93
C TYR A 37 -0.79 -14.86 -4.26
N GLN A 38 -0.77 -16.01 -4.96
CA GLN A 38 -1.58 -16.20 -6.17
C GLN A 38 -3.09 -15.96 -6.01
N ALA A 39 -3.63 -16.01 -4.79
CA ALA A 39 -5.04 -15.75 -4.50
C ALA A 39 -5.32 -14.29 -4.08
N GLN A 40 -4.29 -13.50 -3.77
CA GLN A 40 -4.41 -12.08 -3.44
C GLN A 40 -4.36 -11.23 -4.72
N GLU A 41 -5.39 -10.40 -4.91
CA GLU A 41 -5.48 -9.47 -6.05
C GLU A 41 -4.41 -8.37 -5.99
N GLU A 42 -3.88 -8.04 -4.80
CA GLU A 42 -2.81 -7.05 -4.60
C GLU A 42 -1.40 -7.59 -4.89
N SER A 43 -1.20 -8.90 -4.98
CA SER A 43 0.13 -9.44 -5.27
C SER A 43 0.44 -9.38 -6.76
N LEU A 44 1.60 -8.81 -7.07
CA LEU A 44 1.96 -8.43 -8.44
C LEU A 44 2.64 -9.60 -9.17
N THR A 45 3.33 -10.45 -8.41
CA THR A 45 4.03 -11.62 -8.96
C THR A 45 4.07 -12.77 -7.96
N PRO A 46 4.04 -14.04 -8.41
CA PRO A 46 4.29 -15.19 -7.51
C PRO A 46 5.64 -15.11 -6.80
N LEU A 47 6.61 -14.34 -7.31
CA LEU A 47 7.91 -14.13 -6.67
C LEU A 47 7.82 -13.36 -5.35
N ASP A 48 6.72 -12.64 -5.09
CA ASP A 48 6.46 -11.91 -3.84
C ASP A 48 6.39 -12.81 -2.61
N ALA A 49 6.18 -14.12 -2.81
CA ALA A 49 6.24 -15.10 -1.74
C ALA A 49 7.67 -15.37 -1.23
N LEU A 50 8.72 -15.03 -2.00
CA LEU A 50 10.12 -15.34 -1.65
C LEU A 50 10.69 -14.45 -0.54
N PRO A 51 10.53 -13.12 -0.56
CA PRO A 51 10.97 -12.25 0.54
C PRO A 51 10.45 -12.66 1.92
N PRO A 52 9.14 -12.84 2.16
CA PRO A 52 8.65 -13.26 3.47
C PRO A 52 9.11 -14.68 3.82
N PHE A 53 9.27 -15.56 2.82
CA PHE A 53 9.85 -16.88 3.03
C PHE A 53 11.29 -16.81 3.57
N LEU A 54 12.14 -16.00 2.92
CA LEU A 54 13.52 -15.79 3.31
C LEU A 54 13.64 -15.01 4.61
N LEU A 55 12.81 -14.00 4.86
CA LEU A 55 12.89 -13.16 6.06
C LEU A 55 12.36 -13.86 7.32
N LEU A 56 11.38 -14.76 7.20
CA LEU A 56 10.73 -15.37 8.36
C LEU A 56 11.13 -16.85 8.55
N PHE A 57 10.90 -17.68 7.52
CA PHE A 57 10.99 -19.12 7.67
C PHE A 57 12.43 -19.64 7.54
N PHE A 58 13.26 -18.98 6.73
CA PHE A 58 14.67 -19.35 6.60
C PHE A 58 15.49 -19.11 7.89
N PRO A 59 15.39 -17.95 8.59
CA PRO A 59 15.97 -17.75 9.92
C PRO A 59 15.56 -18.82 10.94
N LEU A 60 14.29 -19.20 10.96
CA LEU A 60 13.80 -20.28 11.82
C LEU A 60 14.49 -21.62 11.51
N ALA A 61 14.69 -21.93 10.23
CA ALA A 61 15.43 -23.12 9.80
C ALA A 61 16.91 -23.08 10.22
N CYS A 62 17.57 -21.92 10.11
CA CYS A 62 18.93 -21.70 10.59
C CYS A 62 19.03 -21.88 12.10
N LEU A 63 18.06 -21.36 12.87
CA LEU A 63 17.98 -21.53 14.32
C LEU A 63 17.83 -23.01 14.71
N LEU A 64 16.93 -23.74 14.06
CA LEU A 64 16.74 -25.17 14.32
C LEU A 64 17.98 -26.00 13.94
N SER A 65 18.59 -25.70 12.80
CA SER A 65 19.78 -26.41 12.30
C SER A 65 20.99 -26.16 13.20
N SER A 66 21.22 -24.92 13.60
CA SER A 66 22.31 -24.57 14.53
C SER A 66 22.08 -25.18 15.93
N HIS A 67 20.82 -25.27 16.38
CA HIS A 67 20.48 -25.95 17.62
C HIS A 67 20.84 -27.44 17.58
N GLN A 68 20.49 -28.14 16.49
CA GLN A 68 20.77 -29.58 16.35
C GLN A 68 22.24 -29.90 16.10
N LEU A 69 22.97 -29.04 15.39
CA LEU A 69 24.38 -29.29 15.05
C LEU A 69 25.33 -28.89 16.17
N VAL A 70 25.02 -27.82 16.89
CA VAL A 70 25.93 -27.24 17.88
C VAL A 70 25.33 -27.39 19.27
N VAL A 71 24.18 -26.78 19.54
CA VAL A 71 23.68 -26.62 20.91
C VAL A 71 23.36 -27.94 21.61
N SER A 72 22.73 -28.90 20.92
CA SER A 72 22.41 -30.20 21.52
C SER A 72 23.66 -30.98 21.93
N GLU A 73 24.76 -30.88 21.17
CA GLU A 73 26.02 -31.54 21.50
C GLU A 73 26.65 -30.98 22.78
N TYR A 74 26.64 -29.64 22.92
CA TYR A 74 27.13 -28.98 24.13
C TYR A 74 26.21 -29.23 25.34
N ALA A 75 24.90 -29.36 25.12
CA ALA A 75 23.95 -29.67 26.18
C ALA A 75 24.04 -31.11 26.68
N GLU A 76 24.31 -32.07 25.79
CA GLU A 76 24.45 -33.50 26.09
C GLU A 76 25.87 -33.90 26.49
N GLN A 77 26.82 -32.95 26.49
CA GLN A 77 28.24 -33.17 26.81
C GLN A 77 28.94 -34.21 25.92
N THR A 78 28.38 -34.51 24.75
CA THR A 78 28.94 -35.47 23.79
C THR A 78 30.24 -34.96 23.14
N GLN A 79 30.54 -33.67 23.32
CA GLN A 79 31.83 -33.03 23.00
C GLN A 79 33.04 -33.72 23.65
N VAL A 80 32.90 -34.28 24.87
CA VAL A 80 34.01 -34.93 25.60
C VAL A 80 34.49 -36.18 24.86
N PHE A 81 33.59 -36.87 24.17
CA PHE A 81 33.96 -37.98 23.29
C PHE A 81 34.78 -37.51 22.09
N LEU A 82 34.46 -36.34 21.54
CA LEU A 82 35.17 -35.75 20.39
C LEU A 82 36.56 -35.22 20.76
N GLU A 83 36.78 -34.83 22.02
CA GLU A 83 38.10 -34.44 22.54
C GLU A 83 39.11 -35.59 22.52
N THR A 84 38.64 -36.85 22.55
CA THR A 84 39.51 -38.03 22.47
C THR A 84 39.98 -38.32 21.04
N LEU A 85 39.38 -37.68 20.03
CA LEU A 85 39.79 -37.82 18.63
C LEU A 85 40.94 -36.85 18.31
N PRO A 86 41.91 -37.23 17.47
CA PRO A 86 43.01 -36.37 17.05
C PRO A 86 42.55 -35.35 15.99
N LEU A 87 41.57 -34.51 16.34
CA LEU A 87 40.99 -33.45 15.51
C LEU A 87 41.07 -32.11 16.25
N ARG A 88 41.35 -31.03 15.52
CA ARG A 88 41.34 -29.68 16.10
C ARG A 88 39.90 -29.19 16.25
N ARG A 89 39.58 -28.39 17.28
CA ARG A 89 38.21 -27.91 17.52
C ARG A 89 37.66 -27.10 16.33
N TRP A 90 38.45 -26.21 15.75
CA TRP A 90 38.03 -25.42 14.58
C TRP A 90 37.72 -26.30 13.35
N GLU A 91 38.34 -27.49 13.21
CA GLU A 91 38.04 -28.42 12.12
C GLU A 91 36.62 -28.99 12.27
N MET A 92 36.22 -29.32 13.51
CA MET A 92 34.86 -29.77 13.80
C MET A 92 33.84 -28.65 13.57
N ALA A 93 34.18 -27.41 13.94
CA ALA A 93 33.38 -26.22 13.63
C ALA A 93 33.13 -26.09 12.14
N ALA A 94 34.20 -26.14 11.35
CA ALA A 94 34.15 -25.98 9.91
C ALA A 94 33.31 -27.09 9.27
N VAL A 95 33.44 -28.34 9.73
CA VAL A 95 32.60 -29.45 9.25
C VAL A 95 31.12 -29.19 9.53
N LYS A 96 30.76 -28.77 10.75
CA LYS A 96 29.35 -28.47 11.10
C LYS A 96 28.80 -27.29 10.32
N TYR A 97 29.60 -26.23 10.18
CA TYR A 97 29.25 -25.06 9.38
C TYR A 97 28.95 -25.46 7.93
N LEU A 98 29.83 -26.25 7.32
CA LEU A 98 29.67 -26.74 5.95
C LEU A 98 28.48 -27.68 5.81
N VAL A 99 28.23 -28.58 6.77
CA VAL A 99 27.08 -29.48 6.73
C VAL A 99 25.77 -28.68 6.80
N GLY A 100 25.67 -27.69 7.69
CA GLY A 100 24.50 -26.81 7.76
C GLY A 100 24.30 -26.01 6.48
N ALA A 101 25.37 -25.42 5.93
CA ALA A 101 25.31 -24.68 4.68
C ALA A 101 24.89 -25.57 3.49
N LEU A 102 25.41 -26.80 3.40
CA LEU A 102 25.04 -27.78 2.37
C LEU A 102 23.57 -28.22 2.44
N VAL A 103 22.92 -28.09 3.59
CA VAL A 103 21.49 -28.39 3.75
C VAL A 103 20.64 -27.16 3.42
N LEU A 104 21.03 -25.99 3.92
CA LEU A 104 20.22 -24.77 3.86
C LEU A 104 20.31 -24.05 2.50
N PHE A 105 21.50 -23.99 1.88
CA PHE A 105 21.66 -23.25 0.63
C PHE A 105 20.89 -23.86 -0.54
N PRO A 106 20.84 -25.21 -0.70
CA PRO A 106 19.97 -25.81 -1.70
C PRO A 106 18.48 -25.47 -1.51
N VAL A 107 18.01 -25.23 -0.28
CA VAL A 107 16.63 -24.79 -0.05
C VAL A 107 16.39 -23.41 -0.64
N VAL A 108 17.35 -22.48 -0.51
CA VAL A 108 17.26 -21.14 -1.11
C VAL A 108 17.26 -21.26 -2.64
N VAL A 109 18.22 -22.00 -3.22
CA VAL A 109 18.29 -22.22 -4.67
C VAL A 109 16.99 -22.84 -5.19
N LEU A 110 16.48 -23.86 -4.51
CA LEU A 110 15.24 -24.53 -4.90
C LEU A 110 14.03 -23.61 -4.72
N SER A 111 13.99 -22.78 -3.68
CA SER A 111 12.90 -21.83 -3.47
C SER A 111 12.81 -20.82 -4.61
N ILE A 112 13.95 -20.25 -5.02
CA ILE A 112 14.04 -19.32 -6.14
C ILE A 112 13.68 -20.03 -7.45
N ALA A 113 14.16 -21.25 -7.67
CA ALA A 113 13.81 -22.03 -8.86
C ALA A 113 12.32 -22.37 -8.94
N VAL A 114 11.68 -22.71 -7.81
CA VAL A 114 10.23 -22.98 -7.74
C VAL A 114 9.43 -21.70 -7.95
N GLY A 115 9.83 -20.58 -7.33
CA GLY A 115 9.20 -19.27 -7.55
C GLY A 115 9.30 -18.82 -9.01
N ALA A 116 10.50 -18.89 -9.59
CA ALA A 116 10.73 -18.58 -11.00
C ALA A 116 9.92 -19.50 -11.92
N GLY A 117 9.85 -20.80 -11.61
CA GLY A 117 9.01 -21.74 -12.35
C GLY A 117 7.51 -21.41 -12.27
N ALA A 118 7.04 -20.90 -11.14
CA ALA A 118 5.66 -20.46 -10.97
C ALA A 118 5.36 -19.16 -11.74
N ALA A 119 6.32 -18.23 -11.80
CA ALA A 119 6.18 -16.95 -12.49
C ALA A 119 6.48 -17.02 -14.00
N ALA A 120 7.16 -18.06 -14.49
CA ALA A 120 7.51 -18.21 -15.91
C ALA A 120 6.28 -18.30 -16.85
N GLY A 121 5.10 -18.60 -16.32
CA GLY A 121 3.84 -18.60 -17.08
C GLY A 121 3.17 -17.23 -17.20
N SER A 122 3.49 -16.29 -16.31
CA SER A 122 2.89 -14.94 -16.27
C SER A 122 3.84 -13.86 -16.76
N GLU A 123 5.16 -14.06 -16.63
CA GLU A 123 6.16 -13.02 -16.90
C GLU A 123 7.40 -13.58 -17.63
N PRO A 124 8.05 -12.77 -18.50
CA PRO A 124 9.36 -13.12 -19.05
C PRO A 124 10.43 -13.00 -17.97
N ILE A 125 11.10 -14.13 -17.66
CA ILE A 125 12.17 -14.20 -16.67
C ILE A 125 13.51 -14.40 -17.39
N GLU A 126 14.41 -13.43 -17.26
CA GLU A 126 15.76 -13.53 -17.81
C GLU A 126 16.70 -14.34 -16.90
N ASP A 127 17.63 -15.10 -17.49
CA ASP A 127 18.65 -15.86 -16.75
C ASP A 127 19.49 -14.96 -15.83
N ARG A 128 19.76 -13.73 -16.28
CA ARG A 128 20.50 -12.73 -15.49
C ARG A 128 19.74 -12.35 -14.21
N PHE A 129 18.42 -12.21 -14.30
CA PHE A 129 17.58 -11.86 -13.16
C PHE A 129 17.55 -13.00 -12.13
N ILE A 130 17.40 -14.25 -12.58
CA ILE A 130 17.51 -15.43 -11.69
C ILE A 130 18.90 -15.46 -11.02
N GLY A 131 19.96 -15.18 -11.77
CA GLY A 131 21.32 -15.09 -11.24
C GLY A 131 21.46 -14.02 -10.15
N LEU A 132 20.86 -12.85 -10.35
CA LEU A 132 20.84 -11.76 -9.37
C LEU A 132 20.08 -12.17 -8.08
N MET A 133 18.88 -12.74 -8.22
CA MET A 133 18.11 -13.24 -7.08
C MET A 133 18.87 -14.32 -6.30
N LEU A 134 19.55 -15.24 -7.01
CA LEU A 134 20.38 -16.27 -6.40
C LEU A 134 21.54 -15.67 -5.60
N VAL A 135 22.25 -14.68 -6.15
CA VAL A 135 23.35 -14.02 -5.44
C VAL A 135 22.83 -13.32 -4.19
N ARG A 136 21.79 -12.50 -4.31
CA ARG A 136 21.16 -11.79 -3.17
C ARG A 136 20.70 -12.77 -2.09
N GLY A 137 19.91 -13.77 -2.48
CA GLY A 137 19.36 -14.78 -1.57
C GLY A 137 20.43 -15.63 -0.89
N LEU A 138 21.49 -16.04 -1.60
CA LEU A 138 22.58 -16.84 -1.04
C LEU A 138 23.48 -16.02 -0.10
N VAL A 139 23.75 -14.75 -0.41
CA VAL A 139 24.52 -13.87 0.48
C VAL A 139 23.74 -13.59 1.76
N TYR A 140 22.45 -13.28 1.65
CA TYR A 140 21.56 -13.19 2.80
C TYR A 140 21.56 -14.48 3.63
N ALA A 141 21.39 -15.63 2.98
CA ALA A 141 21.38 -16.93 3.64
C ALA A 141 22.69 -17.25 4.36
N PHE A 142 23.83 -16.88 3.76
CA PHE A 142 25.16 -17.01 4.35
C PHE A 142 25.30 -16.15 5.61
N PHE A 143 24.80 -14.92 5.59
CA PHE A 143 24.76 -14.06 6.76
C PHE A 143 23.90 -14.63 7.89
N VAL A 144 22.65 -15.00 7.59
CA VAL A 144 21.71 -15.55 8.59
C VAL A 144 22.26 -16.84 9.20
N TRP A 145 22.79 -17.75 8.38
CA TRP A 145 23.43 -18.97 8.87
C TRP A 145 24.64 -18.67 9.76
N SER A 146 25.51 -17.73 9.36
CA SER A 146 26.67 -17.31 10.14
C SER A 146 26.26 -16.73 11.50
N PHE A 147 25.19 -15.93 11.54
CA PHE A 147 24.64 -15.37 12.77
C PHE A 147 24.15 -16.45 13.74
N PHE A 148 23.30 -17.37 13.27
CA PHE A 148 22.79 -18.45 14.11
C PHE A 148 23.88 -19.44 14.53
N PHE A 149 24.84 -19.71 13.64
CA PHE A 149 25.98 -20.56 13.97
C PHE A 149 26.89 -19.93 15.03
N ALA A 150 27.23 -18.65 14.92
CA ALA A 150 28.05 -17.94 15.90
C ALA A 150 27.35 -17.87 17.27
N THR A 151 26.06 -17.50 17.28
CA THR A 151 25.27 -17.41 18.51
C THR A 151 25.06 -18.78 19.18
N ALA A 152 25.09 -19.89 18.43
CA ALA A 152 24.98 -21.22 19.01
C ALA A 152 26.11 -21.55 20.01
N PHE A 153 27.32 -20.98 19.84
CA PHE A 153 28.43 -21.16 20.77
C PHE A 153 28.32 -20.34 22.05
N THR A 154 27.35 -19.42 22.13
CA THR A 154 27.09 -18.61 23.33
C THR A 154 26.20 -19.32 24.36
N GLY A 155 25.77 -20.55 24.04
CA GLY A 155 25.07 -21.44 24.96
C GLY A 155 23.80 -20.82 25.54
N ARG A 156 23.80 -20.60 26.86
CA ARG A 156 22.66 -20.10 27.63
C ARG A 156 22.26 -18.66 27.29
N PHE A 157 23.17 -17.86 26.76
CA PHE A 157 22.89 -16.46 26.41
C PHE A 157 22.31 -16.29 25.01
N ARG A 158 22.17 -17.36 24.21
CA ARG A 158 21.62 -17.28 22.84
C ARG A 158 20.29 -16.50 22.75
N MET A 159 19.34 -16.81 23.64
CA MET A 159 18.02 -16.16 23.64
C MET A 159 18.13 -14.69 24.05
N VAL A 160 19.09 -14.37 24.92
CA VAL A 160 19.39 -13.00 25.33
C VAL A 160 19.97 -12.22 24.16
N LEU A 161 20.82 -12.83 23.35
CA LEU A 161 21.36 -12.19 22.14
C LEU A 161 20.29 -12.01 21.07
N TYR A 162 19.38 -12.97 20.87
CA TYR A 162 18.26 -12.82 19.94
C TYR A 162 17.31 -11.69 20.38
N LEU A 163 16.92 -11.68 21.65
CA LEU A 163 16.12 -10.60 22.22
C LEU A 163 16.87 -9.27 22.16
N GLY A 164 18.15 -9.26 22.51
CA GLY A 164 19.00 -8.07 22.45
C GLY A 164 19.10 -7.49 21.05
N ALA A 165 19.30 -8.33 20.04
CA ALA A 165 19.31 -7.90 18.64
C ALA A 165 17.95 -7.35 18.20
N LEU A 166 16.84 -8.01 18.59
CA LEU A 166 15.49 -7.52 18.31
C LEU A 166 15.22 -6.16 18.96
N PHE A 167 15.52 -6.02 20.26
CA PHE A 167 15.35 -4.77 20.99
C PHE A 167 16.28 -3.67 20.49
N LEU A 168 17.50 -4.00 20.08
CA LEU A 168 18.40 -3.04 19.44
C LEU A 168 17.82 -2.57 18.11
N LEU A 169 17.27 -3.47 17.29
CA LEU A 169 16.62 -3.10 16.04
C LEU A 169 15.44 -2.16 16.31
N ILE A 170 14.56 -2.52 17.25
CA ILE A 170 13.42 -1.69 17.68
C ILE A 170 13.89 -0.32 18.19
N ALA A 171 14.98 -0.26 18.95
CA ALA A 171 15.52 1.02 19.40
C ALA A 171 16.13 1.84 18.26
N LEU A 172 16.84 1.23 17.31
CA LEU A 172 17.35 1.95 16.16
C LEU A 172 16.19 2.55 15.36
N THR A 173 15.12 1.79 15.09
CA THR A 173 13.93 2.31 14.42
C THR A 173 13.21 3.38 15.25
N ALA A 174 13.12 3.20 16.57
CA ALA A 174 12.39 4.12 17.43
C ALA A 174 13.18 5.40 17.76
N PHE A 175 14.51 5.39 17.71
CA PHE A 175 15.35 6.53 18.12
C PHE A 175 16.07 7.22 16.97
N THR A 176 16.21 6.58 15.81
CA THR A 176 16.89 7.13 14.64
C THR A 176 16.00 7.03 13.40
N GLU A 177 16.33 7.73 12.32
CA GLU A 177 15.68 7.60 11.01
C GLU A 177 16.12 6.31 10.27
N PHE A 178 16.55 5.30 11.03
CA PHE A 178 17.04 4.05 10.49
C PHE A 178 15.87 3.19 10.04
N ASP A 179 15.73 2.99 8.73
CA ASP A 179 14.83 1.98 8.17
C ASP A 179 15.56 0.62 8.11
N PRO A 180 15.08 -0.41 8.84
CA PRO A 180 15.62 -1.76 8.75
C PRO A 180 15.53 -2.36 7.35
N SER A 181 14.58 -1.89 6.54
CA SER A 181 14.37 -2.39 5.18
C SER A 181 15.57 -2.06 4.28
N GLU A 182 16.26 -0.94 4.54
CA GLU A 182 17.44 -0.48 3.80
C GLU A 182 18.76 -1.03 4.37
N ALA A 183 18.72 -1.69 5.53
CA ALA A 183 19.91 -2.23 6.15
C ALA A 183 20.46 -3.43 5.37
N GLY A 184 21.76 -3.43 5.05
CA GLY A 184 22.43 -4.36 4.13
C GLY A 184 21.82 -5.77 4.01
N PRO A 185 21.79 -6.61 5.08
CA PRO A 185 21.25 -7.96 4.96
C PRO A 185 19.77 -8.01 4.59
N ILE A 186 18.95 -7.13 5.14
CA ILE A 186 17.50 -7.11 4.89
C ILE A 186 17.22 -6.51 3.51
N ALA A 187 17.96 -5.47 3.11
CA ALA A 187 17.87 -4.85 1.79
C ALA A 187 18.11 -5.85 0.63
N LEU A 188 18.97 -6.85 0.85
CA LEU A 188 19.18 -7.92 -0.13
C LEU A 188 17.93 -8.74 -0.42
N VAL A 189 16.96 -8.82 0.48
CA VAL A 189 15.72 -9.61 0.35
C VAL A 189 14.47 -8.76 0.67
N ARG A 190 14.55 -7.45 0.41
CA ARG A 190 13.47 -6.49 0.68
C ARG A 190 12.21 -6.84 -0.14
N PRO A 191 11.00 -6.86 0.44
CA PRO A 191 9.79 -7.31 -0.26
C PRO A 191 9.44 -6.56 -1.53
N ASP A 192 9.64 -5.25 -1.53
CA ASP A 192 9.39 -4.28 -2.62
C ASP A 192 10.42 -4.33 -3.76
N ALA A 193 11.59 -4.93 -3.55
CA ALA A 193 12.72 -4.85 -4.47
C ALA A 193 13.18 -6.22 -4.97
N PHE A 194 13.18 -7.24 -4.12
CA PHE A 194 13.78 -8.54 -4.43
C PHE A 194 13.12 -9.26 -5.61
N ALA A 195 11.80 -9.10 -5.78
CA ALA A 195 11.03 -9.67 -6.88
C ALA A 195 11.00 -8.78 -8.14
N TYR A 196 11.41 -7.52 -8.03
CA TYR A 196 11.15 -6.49 -9.06
C TYR A 196 12.41 -5.91 -9.69
N GLU A 197 13.51 -5.78 -8.94
CA GLU A 197 14.76 -5.19 -9.45
C GLU A 197 15.51 -6.18 -10.36
N ARG A 198 15.47 -5.93 -11.67
CA ARG A 198 16.02 -6.85 -12.68
C ARG A 198 17.47 -6.60 -13.08
N HIS A 199 17.98 -5.39 -12.88
CA HIS A 199 19.22 -4.95 -13.54
C HIS A 199 20.28 -4.39 -12.59
N GLU A 200 19.87 -3.77 -11.50
CA GLU A 200 20.76 -3.16 -10.53
C GLU A 200 21.36 -4.21 -9.60
N VAL A 201 22.69 -4.15 -9.44
CA VAL A 201 23.40 -5.05 -8.53
C VAL A 201 23.66 -4.28 -7.25
N PRO A 202 23.12 -4.71 -6.10
CA PRO A 202 23.24 -4.01 -4.83
C PRO A 202 24.63 -4.26 -4.22
N TRP A 203 25.66 -3.62 -4.78
CA TRP A 203 27.05 -3.89 -4.42
C TRP A 203 27.38 -3.51 -2.98
N GLU A 204 26.78 -2.43 -2.48
CA GLU A 204 27.02 -1.94 -1.13
C GLU A 204 26.45 -2.93 -0.12
N GLU A 205 25.19 -3.29 -0.26
CA GLU A 205 24.45 -4.23 0.58
C GLU A 205 25.07 -5.63 0.54
N LEU A 206 25.53 -6.08 -0.64
CA LEU A 206 26.26 -7.35 -0.78
C LEU A 206 27.56 -7.32 0.01
N SER A 207 28.33 -6.24 -0.09
CA SER A 207 29.63 -6.11 0.58
C SER A 207 29.50 -6.00 2.10
N GLU A 208 28.51 -5.23 2.58
CA GLU A 208 28.19 -5.09 4.00
C GLU A 208 27.74 -6.41 4.60
N THR A 209 26.82 -7.11 3.92
CA THR A 209 26.30 -8.41 4.37
C THR A 209 27.38 -9.47 4.41
N LEU A 210 28.24 -9.53 3.39
CA LEU A 210 29.40 -10.42 3.37
C LEU A 210 30.40 -10.08 4.48
N GLY A 211 30.71 -8.79 4.68
CA GLY A 211 31.60 -8.33 5.74
C GLY A 211 31.09 -8.73 7.13
N ALA A 212 29.80 -8.52 7.39
CA ALA A 212 29.16 -8.90 8.63
C ALA A 212 29.14 -10.43 8.83
N ALA A 213 28.84 -11.21 7.78
CA ALA A 213 28.87 -12.67 7.83
C ALA A 213 30.28 -13.20 8.14
N LEU A 214 31.31 -12.65 7.50
CA LEU A 214 32.71 -13.00 7.76
C LEU A 214 33.12 -12.66 9.19
N ALA A 215 32.72 -11.50 9.70
CA ALA A 215 32.96 -11.11 11.09
C ALA A 215 32.33 -12.11 12.08
N LEU A 216 31.11 -12.58 11.80
CA LEU A 216 30.42 -13.59 12.61
C LEU A 216 31.11 -14.95 12.57
N ILE A 217 31.64 -15.38 11.42
CA ILE A 217 32.44 -16.62 11.31
C ILE A 217 33.75 -16.50 12.08
N LEU A 218 34.42 -15.34 11.99
CA LEU A 218 35.63 -15.06 12.77
C LEU A 218 35.33 -15.09 14.27
N LEU A 219 34.19 -14.52 14.70
CA LEU A 219 33.73 -14.57 16.08
C LEU A 219 33.46 -16.02 16.54
N ALA A 220 32.75 -16.82 15.74
CA ALA A 220 32.50 -18.23 16.05
C ALA A 220 33.81 -19.02 16.19
N THR A 221 34.75 -18.80 15.26
CA THR A 221 36.07 -19.44 15.26
C THR A 221 36.89 -19.02 16.49
N PHE A 222 36.83 -17.73 16.86
CA PHE A 222 37.48 -17.19 18.04
C PHE A 222 36.92 -17.81 19.32
N LEU A 223 35.60 -17.82 19.49
CA LEU A 223 34.93 -18.40 20.66
C LEU A 223 35.30 -19.87 20.88
N GLN A 224 35.46 -20.62 19.79
CA GLN A 224 35.82 -22.03 19.86
C GLN A 224 37.33 -22.28 20.06
N SER A 225 38.18 -21.36 19.62
CA SER A 225 39.64 -21.50 19.73
C SER A 225 40.19 -20.94 21.04
N PHE A 226 39.47 -20.01 21.69
CA PHE A 226 39.92 -19.37 22.92
C PHE A 226 39.98 -20.34 24.10
N HIS A 227 41.14 -20.44 24.76
CA HIS A 227 41.42 -21.34 25.89
C HIS A 227 40.86 -22.75 25.67
N GLU A 228 41.15 -23.32 24.49
CA GLU A 228 40.70 -24.65 24.10
C GLU A 228 39.17 -24.83 24.18
N GLY A 229 38.38 -23.78 23.96
CA GLY A 229 36.91 -23.84 23.97
C GLY A 229 36.26 -23.87 25.35
N SER A 230 37.01 -23.61 26.43
CA SER A 230 36.48 -23.49 27.80
C SER A 230 35.41 -22.41 27.94
N LEU A 231 35.50 -21.30 27.21
CA LEU A 231 34.46 -20.27 27.18
C LEU A 231 33.13 -20.80 26.65
N ALA A 232 33.14 -21.55 25.53
CA ALA A 232 31.92 -22.12 24.96
C ALA A 232 31.27 -23.14 25.92
N GLU A 233 32.09 -23.91 26.64
CA GLU A 233 31.63 -24.85 27.66
C GLU A 233 31.06 -24.14 28.90
N GLU A 234 31.68 -23.06 29.37
CA GLU A 234 31.16 -22.31 30.50
C GLU A 234 29.83 -21.61 30.16
N LEU A 235 29.74 -21.08 28.94
CA LEU A 235 28.54 -20.44 28.42
C LEU A 235 27.39 -21.45 28.18
N SER A 236 27.67 -22.73 27.98
CA SER A 236 26.63 -23.76 27.78
C SER A 236 25.97 -24.23 29.09
N ARG A 237 26.50 -23.86 30.25
CA ARG A 237 25.94 -24.23 31.57
C ARG A 237 24.52 -23.67 31.76
N ARG A 238 23.75 -24.26 32.67
CA ARG A 238 22.39 -23.76 32.96
C ARG A 238 22.45 -22.36 33.59
N MET A 239 21.55 -21.49 33.16
CA MET A 239 21.40 -20.15 33.72
C MET A 239 20.75 -20.22 35.11
N SER A 240 21.33 -19.49 36.07
CA SER A 240 20.79 -19.34 37.43
C SER A 240 19.47 -18.55 37.41
N GLN A 241 18.60 -18.79 38.41
CA GLN A 241 17.37 -18.02 38.56
C GLN A 241 17.64 -16.51 38.72
N LYS A 242 18.77 -16.14 39.36
CA LYS A 242 19.18 -14.74 39.51
C LYS A 242 19.53 -14.10 38.16
N GLU A 243 20.27 -14.81 37.31
CA GLU A 243 20.63 -14.35 35.97
C GLU A 243 19.39 -14.15 35.10
N LYS A 244 18.44 -15.09 35.13
CA LYS A 244 17.16 -14.97 34.43
C LYS A 244 16.36 -13.74 34.89
N ALA A 245 16.29 -13.50 36.20
CA ALA A 245 15.60 -12.35 36.76
C ALA A 245 16.24 -11.02 36.32
N VAL A 246 17.57 -10.93 36.31
CA VAL A 246 18.28 -9.72 35.85
C VAL A 246 18.02 -9.46 34.36
N ILE A 247 18.10 -10.50 33.52
CA ILE A 247 17.81 -10.38 32.08
C ILE A 247 16.36 -9.93 31.84
N LEU A 248 15.40 -10.52 32.56
CA LEU A 248 14.01 -10.14 32.47
C LEU A 248 13.80 -8.67 32.86
N TRP A 249 14.38 -8.23 33.97
CA TRP A 249 14.31 -6.84 34.40
C TRP A 249 14.94 -5.89 33.39
N LEU A 250 16.09 -6.25 32.80
CA LEU A 250 16.76 -5.44 31.78
C LEU A 250 15.86 -5.21 30.56
N PHE A 251 15.29 -6.27 29.99
CA PHE A 251 14.40 -6.16 28.84
C PHE A 251 13.07 -5.47 29.16
N LEU A 252 12.50 -5.71 30.34
CA LEU A 252 11.29 -5.02 30.78
C LEU A 252 11.53 -3.51 30.92
N SER A 253 12.67 -3.13 31.53
CA SER A 253 13.04 -1.72 31.72
C SER A 253 13.30 -1.04 30.36
N PHE A 254 13.95 -1.75 29.44
CA PHE A 254 14.16 -1.28 28.08
C PHE A 254 12.84 -1.08 27.32
N GLY A 255 11.94 -2.08 27.35
CA GLY A 255 10.64 -1.99 26.68
C GLY A 255 9.79 -0.85 27.23
N ILE A 256 9.76 -0.64 28.55
CA ILE A 256 9.09 0.50 29.18
C ILE A 256 9.74 1.82 28.73
N GLY A 257 11.08 1.86 28.64
CA GLY A 257 11.80 3.04 28.16
C GLY A 257 11.43 3.40 26.72
N VAL A 258 11.46 2.43 25.79
CA VAL A 258 11.06 2.64 24.40
C VAL A 258 9.62 3.13 24.31
N ALA A 259 8.67 2.46 24.98
CA ALA A 259 7.26 2.87 24.97
C ALA A 259 7.04 4.28 25.54
N TYR A 260 7.76 4.64 26.60
CA TYR A 260 7.69 5.97 27.18
C TYR A 260 8.22 7.05 26.22
N PHE A 261 9.33 6.78 25.52
CA PHE A 261 9.89 7.71 24.55
C PHE A 261 9.03 7.83 23.29
N ASP A 262 8.44 6.74 22.83
CA ASP A 262 7.53 6.72 21.70
C ASP A 262 6.28 7.57 21.97
N GLN A 263 5.71 7.46 23.18
CA GLN A 263 4.61 8.33 23.62
C GLN A 263 4.99 9.82 23.69
N GLN A 264 6.26 10.16 23.93
CA GLN A 264 6.72 11.55 23.86
C GLN A 264 6.99 12.03 22.41
N ARG A 265 7.13 11.09 21.46
CA ARG A 265 7.32 11.38 20.04
C ARG A 265 6.03 11.60 19.28
N THR A 266 4.85 11.36 19.88
CA THR A 266 3.59 11.83 19.31
C THR A 266 3.66 13.35 19.24
N ARG A 267 4.16 13.87 18.11
CA ARG A 267 4.31 15.29 17.86
C ARG A 267 2.95 15.93 18.05
N ALA A 268 2.93 17.12 18.65
CA ALA A 268 1.68 17.86 18.80
C ALA A 268 1.00 17.95 17.41
N PRO A 269 -0.34 17.82 17.36
CA PRO A 269 -1.08 18.01 16.11
C PRO A 269 -0.62 19.30 15.44
N PHE A 270 -0.56 19.30 14.11
CA PHE A 270 -0.25 20.52 13.37
C PHE A 270 -1.27 21.60 13.73
N GLU A 271 -0.84 22.73 14.27
CA GLU A 271 -1.72 23.85 14.59
C GLU A 271 -1.34 25.05 13.72
N PHE A 272 -2.33 25.75 13.18
CA PHE A 272 -2.06 27.05 12.58
C PHE A 272 -1.68 28.04 13.69
N THR A 273 -0.44 28.52 13.70
CA THR A 273 0.06 29.47 14.70
C THR A 273 -0.23 30.94 14.36
N ASP A 274 -1.05 31.21 13.35
CA ASP A 274 -1.27 32.55 12.79
C ASP A 274 -2.51 33.23 13.41
N GLU A 275 -2.54 34.56 13.43
CA GLU A 275 -3.69 35.35 13.87
C GLU A 275 -4.87 35.25 12.88
N HIS A 276 -4.61 34.81 11.64
CA HIS A 276 -5.58 34.71 10.54
C HIS A 276 -6.28 33.34 10.46
N VAL A 277 -6.75 32.83 11.60
CA VAL A 277 -7.40 31.52 11.71
C VAL A 277 -8.76 31.67 12.37
N LEU A 278 -9.78 31.11 11.73
CA LEU A 278 -11.11 30.95 12.33
C LEU A 278 -11.27 29.52 12.83
N TYR A 279 -11.80 29.35 14.04
CA TYR A 279 -11.95 28.05 14.68
C TYR A 279 -13.40 27.78 15.06
N SER A 280 -13.85 26.55 14.81
CA SER A 280 -15.11 26.00 15.30
C SER A 280 -14.87 24.76 16.15
N ALA A 281 -15.12 24.88 17.46
CA ALA A 281 -15.02 23.77 18.40
C ALA A 281 -16.11 22.69 18.15
N ALA A 282 -17.28 23.11 17.67
CA ALA A 282 -18.41 22.21 17.46
C ALA A 282 -18.16 21.24 16.30
N ALA A 283 -17.52 21.71 15.22
CA ALA A 283 -17.14 20.91 14.07
C ALA A 283 -15.67 20.44 14.08
N ARG A 284 -14.87 20.86 15.06
CA ARG A 284 -13.40 20.68 15.10
C ARG A 284 -12.73 21.11 13.79
N LEU A 285 -13.10 22.31 13.34
CA LEU A 285 -12.72 22.86 12.04
C LEU A 285 -11.91 24.16 12.21
N GLU A 286 -10.77 24.24 11.54
CA GLU A 286 -9.96 25.46 11.41
C GLU A 286 -9.94 25.94 9.95
N VAL A 287 -10.11 27.25 9.74
CA VAL A 287 -10.02 27.88 8.41
C VAL A 287 -8.98 28.99 8.46
N PHE A 288 -7.86 28.79 7.78
CA PHE A 288 -6.80 29.78 7.60
C PHE A 288 -7.06 30.61 6.34
N TYR A 289 -7.07 31.93 6.49
CA TYR A 289 -7.51 32.85 5.43
C TYR A 289 -6.43 33.80 4.90
N ALA A 290 -5.18 33.69 5.38
CA ALA A 290 -3.97 34.42 4.97
C ALA A 290 -3.99 35.97 5.05
N TYR A 291 -5.07 36.63 4.64
CA TYR A 291 -5.19 38.09 4.57
C TYR A 291 -6.55 38.55 5.14
N GLU A 292 -6.57 39.64 5.92
CA GLU A 292 -7.80 40.18 6.53
C GLU A 292 -8.92 40.50 5.54
N GLU A 293 -8.59 40.76 4.27
CA GLU A 293 -9.56 40.99 3.19
C GLU A 293 -10.42 39.75 2.91
N SER A 294 -9.85 38.54 3.03
CA SER A 294 -10.50 37.24 2.76
C SER A 294 -11.28 36.69 3.96
N ARG A 295 -11.31 37.43 5.08
CA ARG A 295 -11.95 36.98 6.32
C ARG A 295 -13.44 36.73 6.15
N LYS A 296 -14.14 37.54 5.36
CA LYS A 296 -15.60 37.42 5.19
C LYS A 296 -15.97 36.14 4.45
N GLU A 297 -15.20 35.80 3.44
CA GLU A 297 -15.30 34.58 2.65
C GLU A 297 -15.03 33.36 3.55
N ALA A 298 -13.97 33.42 4.36
CA ALA A 298 -13.65 32.39 5.35
C ALA A 298 -14.74 32.23 6.42
N GLU A 299 -15.32 33.32 6.94
CA GLU A 299 -16.44 33.28 7.89
C GLU A 299 -17.72 32.71 7.27
N SER A 300 -17.95 32.95 5.98
CA SER A 300 -19.06 32.36 5.24
C SER A 300 -18.87 30.85 5.06
N LEU A 301 -17.66 30.45 4.64
CA LEU A 301 -17.29 29.04 4.47
C LEU A 301 -17.38 28.28 5.79
N LEU A 302 -16.77 28.80 6.87
CA LEU A 302 -16.80 28.19 8.19
C LEU A 302 -18.23 27.97 8.68
N ARG A 303 -19.11 28.98 8.57
CA ARG A 303 -20.51 28.84 9.01
C ARG A 303 -21.27 27.79 8.24
N LYS A 304 -21.05 27.69 6.92
CA LYS A 304 -21.68 26.67 6.07
C LYS A 304 -21.23 25.27 6.50
N LEU A 305 -19.91 25.06 6.60
CA LEU A 305 -19.33 23.77 6.92
C LEU A 305 -19.61 23.35 8.36
N GLU A 306 -19.58 24.27 9.32
CA GLU A 306 -19.90 23.97 10.72
C GLU A 306 -21.30 23.36 10.85
N SER A 307 -22.31 24.00 10.24
CA SER A 307 -23.69 23.50 10.28
C SER A 307 -23.79 22.10 9.68
N SER A 308 -23.17 21.89 8.52
CA SER A 308 -23.23 20.62 7.79
C SER A 308 -22.50 19.49 8.53
N LEU A 309 -21.28 19.74 9.02
CA LEU A 309 -20.48 18.74 9.71
C LEU A 309 -21.05 18.36 11.08
N VAL A 310 -21.65 19.32 11.80
CA VAL A 310 -22.35 19.03 13.05
C VAL A 310 -23.57 18.13 12.80
N GLU A 311 -24.34 18.38 11.74
CA GLU A 311 -25.46 17.51 11.35
C GLU A 311 -24.94 16.13 10.92
N LEU A 312 -23.86 16.06 10.13
CA LEU A 312 -23.26 14.81 9.68
C LEU A 312 -22.82 13.93 10.85
N ARG A 313 -22.14 14.53 11.84
CA ARG A 313 -21.71 13.84 13.06
C ARG A 313 -22.91 13.24 13.80
N GLN A 314 -24.00 14.00 13.94
CA GLN A 314 -25.20 13.53 14.63
C GLN A 314 -25.88 12.40 13.87
N GLU A 315 -26.02 12.52 12.55
CA GLU A 315 -26.68 11.53 11.71
C GLU A 315 -25.89 10.22 11.63
N LEU A 316 -24.56 10.28 11.52
CA LEU A 316 -23.71 9.09 11.49
C LEU A 316 -23.44 8.50 12.88
N GLY A 317 -23.84 9.19 13.95
CA GLY A 317 -23.70 8.69 15.32
C GLY A 317 -22.27 8.70 15.85
N TRP A 318 -21.42 9.58 15.30
CA TRP A 318 -20.04 9.72 15.76
C TRP A 318 -19.96 10.54 17.04
N GLU A 319 -19.12 10.10 17.99
CA GLU A 319 -18.89 10.87 19.22
C GLU A 319 -18.19 12.20 18.91
N GLN A 320 -17.17 12.14 18.05
CA GLN A 320 -16.34 13.27 17.63
C GLN A 320 -15.98 13.16 16.15
N LEU A 321 -15.80 14.32 15.52
CA LEU A 321 -15.20 14.44 14.18
C LEU A 321 -13.67 14.42 14.29
N PRO A 322 -12.96 14.06 13.20
CA PRO A 322 -11.53 14.30 13.11
C PRO A 322 -11.27 15.82 13.07
N GLU A 323 -10.08 16.24 13.47
CA GLU A 323 -9.69 17.64 13.29
C GLU A 323 -9.49 17.91 11.81
N ALA A 324 -10.24 18.86 11.27
CA ALA A 324 -10.15 19.28 9.89
C ALA A 324 -9.62 20.72 9.82
N ARG A 325 -8.70 20.94 8.89
CA ARG A 325 -7.98 22.20 8.69
C ARG A 325 -8.07 22.58 7.23
N ILE A 326 -8.47 23.81 6.97
CA ILE A 326 -8.62 24.35 5.63
C ILE A 326 -7.60 25.47 5.46
N GLY A 327 -6.64 25.29 4.55
CA GLY A 327 -5.67 26.31 4.20
C GLY A 327 -6.01 26.96 2.86
N VAL A 328 -5.99 28.29 2.81
CA VAL A 328 -6.04 28.99 1.52
C VAL A 328 -4.74 28.77 0.72
N ARG A 329 -4.86 28.39 -0.55
CA ARG A 329 -3.74 28.27 -1.48
C ARG A 329 -4.06 29.01 -2.77
N SER A 330 -3.56 30.25 -2.88
CA SER A 330 -3.83 31.16 -3.99
C SER A 330 -3.28 30.75 -5.36
N SER A 331 -2.65 29.58 -5.45
CA SER A 331 -2.18 29.00 -6.72
C SER A 331 -3.17 28.00 -7.31
N LEU A 332 -4.20 27.60 -6.57
CA LEU A 332 -5.25 26.70 -7.04
C LEU A 332 -6.35 27.52 -7.71
N ASP A 333 -7.03 26.92 -8.67
CA ASP A 333 -8.29 27.49 -9.14
C ASP A 333 -9.41 27.24 -8.10
N GLY A 334 -10.53 27.96 -8.22
CA GLY A 334 -11.66 27.81 -7.31
C GLY A 334 -12.34 26.43 -7.35
N ARG A 335 -11.90 25.50 -8.20
CA ARG A 335 -12.50 24.18 -8.40
C ARG A 335 -11.59 23.03 -7.97
N THR A 336 -10.32 23.29 -7.73
CA THR A 336 -9.31 22.31 -7.37
C THR A 336 -9.12 22.30 -5.86
N PHE A 337 -9.22 21.10 -5.28
CA PHE A 337 -9.06 20.87 -3.85
C PHE A 337 -8.00 19.79 -3.63
N GLU A 338 -7.10 20.03 -2.69
CA GLU A 338 -5.99 19.11 -2.42
C GLU A 338 -5.95 18.73 -0.95
N ARG A 339 -5.81 17.43 -0.68
CA ARG A 339 -5.43 16.94 0.65
C ARG A 339 -3.91 17.01 0.78
N ALA A 340 -3.42 17.67 1.81
CA ALA A 340 -2.01 17.63 2.15
C ALA A 340 -1.71 16.37 2.96
N GLU A 341 -0.66 15.65 2.58
CA GLU A 341 -0.14 14.54 3.37
C GLU A 341 0.43 15.07 4.69
N MET A 342 0.07 14.40 5.78
CA MET A 342 0.47 14.74 7.14
C MET A 342 1.04 13.51 7.82
N GLU A 343 2.02 13.73 8.71
CA GLU A 343 2.53 12.68 9.60
C GLU A 343 1.39 12.13 10.50
N GLU A 344 1.53 10.89 10.97
CA GLU A 344 0.51 10.21 11.79
C GLU A 344 0.01 11.11 12.95
N ASN A 345 -1.31 11.26 13.06
CA ASN A 345 -2.05 12.12 14.01
C ASN A 345 -2.15 13.62 13.69
N GLY A 346 -1.73 14.07 12.49
CA GLY A 346 -1.86 15.46 12.06
C GLY A 346 -3.30 15.98 11.84
N GLY A 347 -4.28 15.07 11.75
CA GLY A 347 -5.64 15.40 11.31
C GLY A 347 -5.72 15.58 9.79
N LEU A 348 -6.84 16.13 9.32
CA LEU A 348 -7.09 16.36 7.90
C LEU A 348 -6.72 17.80 7.53
N LEU A 349 -5.77 17.99 6.61
CA LEU A 349 -5.47 19.31 6.02
C LEU A 349 -5.90 19.33 4.54
N VAL A 350 -6.86 20.19 4.23
CA VAL A 350 -7.33 20.43 2.86
C VAL A 350 -6.94 21.84 2.42
N ARG A 351 -6.48 21.97 1.18
CA ARG A 351 -6.12 23.24 0.54
C ARG A 351 -7.10 23.57 -0.57
N CYS A 352 -7.53 24.82 -0.63
CA CYS A 352 -8.40 25.34 -1.69
C CYS A 352 -8.19 26.85 -1.85
N ASP A 353 -8.69 27.42 -2.94
CA ASP A 353 -8.84 28.86 -3.05
C ASP A 353 -10.32 29.26 -2.98
N PHE A 354 -10.79 29.56 -1.76
CA PHE A 354 -12.16 30.03 -1.53
C PHE A 354 -12.35 31.52 -1.81
N THR A 355 -11.31 32.23 -2.27
CA THR A 355 -11.36 33.65 -2.62
C THR A 355 -11.69 33.87 -4.09
N GLU A 356 -11.49 32.85 -4.92
CA GLU A 356 -11.80 32.89 -6.34
C GLU A 356 -13.32 32.99 -6.61
N PRO A 357 -13.77 33.79 -7.59
CA PRO A 357 -15.19 33.93 -7.93
C PRO A 357 -15.85 32.61 -8.38
N GLU A 358 -15.05 31.68 -8.90
CA GLU A 358 -15.50 30.38 -9.38
C GLU A 358 -15.59 29.31 -8.28
N PHE A 359 -15.31 29.68 -7.01
CA PHE A 359 -15.31 28.73 -5.90
C PHE A 359 -16.67 28.08 -5.67
N ASP A 360 -16.77 26.78 -5.92
CA ASP A 360 -17.96 25.99 -5.63
C ASP A 360 -17.89 25.43 -4.20
N SER A 361 -18.44 26.19 -3.26
CA SER A 361 -18.53 25.78 -1.85
C SER A 361 -19.27 24.45 -1.63
N THR A 362 -20.12 24.00 -2.57
CA THR A 362 -20.85 22.73 -2.46
C THR A 362 -20.00 21.56 -2.95
N ALA A 363 -19.22 21.77 -4.02
CA ALA A 363 -18.21 20.81 -4.42
C ALA A 363 -17.13 20.65 -3.34
N PHE A 364 -16.69 21.76 -2.75
CA PHE A 364 -15.72 21.72 -1.65
C PHE A 364 -16.26 20.98 -0.41
N GLU A 365 -17.52 21.21 -0.05
CA GLU A 365 -18.16 20.49 1.06
C GLU A 365 -18.26 18.99 0.77
N ALA A 366 -18.62 18.59 -0.45
CA ALA A 366 -18.63 17.17 -0.85
C ALA A 366 -17.22 16.57 -0.73
N TYR A 367 -16.19 17.27 -1.22
CA TYR A 367 -14.80 16.86 -1.09
C TYR A 367 -14.39 16.68 0.38
N LEU A 368 -14.67 17.67 1.23
CA LEU A 368 -14.33 17.61 2.66
C LEU A 368 -15.03 16.46 3.38
N VAL A 369 -16.32 16.25 3.13
CA VAL A 369 -17.08 15.13 3.70
C VAL A 369 -16.49 13.79 3.26
N ARG A 370 -16.10 13.67 1.99
CA ARG A 370 -15.44 12.48 1.46
C ARG A 370 -14.14 12.18 2.22
N GLU A 371 -13.29 13.18 2.42
CA GLU A 371 -12.04 13.01 3.17
C GLU A 371 -12.28 12.71 4.66
N ILE A 372 -13.31 13.27 5.28
CA ILE A 372 -13.68 12.95 6.67
C ILE A 372 -14.16 11.50 6.79
N LEU A 373 -14.97 11.01 5.84
CA LEU A 373 -15.42 9.61 5.81
C LEU A 373 -14.24 8.65 5.64
N ASP A 374 -13.28 9.05 4.81
CA ASP A 374 -12.05 8.30 4.61
C ASP A 374 -11.22 8.19 5.91
N GLU A 375 -11.00 9.33 6.57
CA GLU A 375 -10.27 9.40 7.84
C GLU A 375 -10.96 8.60 8.95
N MET A 376 -12.27 8.80 9.14
CA MET A 376 -13.07 8.12 10.16
C MET A 376 -13.19 6.62 9.92
N SER A 377 -13.01 6.18 8.68
CA SER A 377 -13.07 4.76 8.30
C SER A 377 -11.68 4.12 8.17
N HIS A 378 -10.60 4.85 8.45
CA HIS A 378 -9.21 4.42 8.24
C HIS A 378 -8.98 3.83 6.83
N GLY A 379 -9.48 4.51 5.80
CA GLY A 379 -9.32 4.07 4.41
C GLY A 379 -10.34 3.02 3.94
N ARG A 380 -11.24 2.52 4.79
CA ARG A 380 -12.24 1.52 4.39
C ARG A 380 -13.25 2.06 3.38
N ALA A 381 -13.50 3.37 3.40
CA ALA A 381 -14.39 4.01 2.45
C ALA A 381 -13.84 3.95 1.01
N ARG A 382 -12.51 3.85 0.84
CA ARG A 382 -11.86 3.78 -0.47
C ARG A 382 -11.89 2.40 -1.11
N LEU A 383 -12.32 1.37 -0.39
CA LEU A 383 -12.41 0.03 -0.94
C LEU A 383 -13.36 -0.01 -2.13
N GLU A 384 -12.91 -0.65 -3.20
CA GLU A 384 -13.55 -0.58 -4.52
C GLU A 384 -15.07 -0.84 -4.47
N ALA A 385 -15.50 -1.89 -3.77
CA ALA A 385 -16.91 -2.24 -3.65
C ALA A 385 -17.79 -1.16 -2.98
N ARG A 386 -17.20 -0.29 -2.15
CA ARG A 386 -17.88 0.79 -1.39
C ARG A 386 -17.62 2.17 -1.98
N ARG A 387 -16.68 2.28 -2.92
CA ARG A 387 -16.20 3.55 -3.42
C ARG A 387 -17.29 4.37 -4.10
N TRP A 388 -18.18 3.73 -4.84
CA TRP A 388 -19.36 4.40 -5.42
C TRP A 388 -20.26 5.03 -4.35
N ALA A 389 -20.41 4.35 -3.20
CA ALA A 389 -21.21 4.83 -2.10
C ALA A 389 -20.52 6.00 -1.41
N HIS A 390 -19.19 5.93 -1.25
CA HIS A 390 -18.36 7.00 -0.70
C HIS A 390 -18.42 8.27 -1.55
N ASP A 391 -18.14 8.15 -2.85
CA ASP A 391 -18.17 9.25 -3.82
C ASP A 391 -19.60 9.83 -3.97
N GLY A 392 -20.62 8.95 -3.96
CA GLY A 392 -22.01 9.36 -4.12
C GLY A 392 -22.64 10.01 -2.88
N PHE A 393 -22.33 9.48 -1.69
CA PHE A 393 -22.91 9.97 -0.44
C PHE A 393 -22.37 11.34 -0.08
N SER A 394 -21.07 11.57 -0.26
CA SER A 394 -20.45 12.87 0.01
C SER A 394 -21.09 13.98 -0.84
N ARG A 395 -21.34 13.69 -2.13
CA ARG A 395 -22.06 14.59 -3.04
C ARG A 395 -23.53 14.76 -2.64
N TRP A 396 -24.22 13.67 -2.28
CA TRP A 396 -25.62 13.73 -1.84
C TRP A 396 -25.80 14.51 -0.54
N TRP A 397 -24.84 14.41 0.37
CA TRP A 397 -24.82 15.15 1.61
C TRP A 397 -24.72 16.66 1.37
N ALA A 398 -23.71 17.09 0.61
CA ALA A 398 -23.46 18.50 0.35
C ALA A 398 -24.57 19.17 -0.49
N GLN A 399 -25.13 18.44 -1.46
CA GLN A 399 -26.09 18.99 -2.41
C GLN A 399 -27.56 18.74 -2.02
N GLY A 400 -27.82 17.75 -1.17
CA GLY A 400 -29.15 17.26 -0.86
C GLY A 400 -29.72 16.33 -1.94
N GLY A 401 -30.81 15.63 -1.60
CA GLY A 401 -31.47 14.66 -2.47
C GLY A 401 -32.60 15.20 -3.35
N ASP A 402 -32.68 16.51 -3.52
CA ASP A 402 -33.68 17.16 -4.39
C ASP A 402 -33.51 16.80 -5.88
N GLY A 403 -32.38 16.18 -6.24
CA GLY A 403 -32.11 15.71 -7.60
C GLY A 403 -31.75 16.85 -8.53
N THR A 404 -30.85 17.72 -8.09
CA THR A 404 -30.28 18.81 -8.90
C THR A 404 -29.94 18.39 -10.33
N GLU A 405 -30.23 19.28 -11.28
CA GLU A 405 -30.23 18.94 -12.70
C GLU A 405 -28.83 18.57 -13.23
N VAL A 406 -27.77 19.25 -12.79
CA VAL A 406 -26.41 19.07 -13.34
C VAL A 406 -25.80 17.69 -13.01
N PRO A 407 -25.74 17.22 -11.74
CA PRO A 407 -25.25 15.88 -11.44
C PRO A 407 -26.07 14.78 -12.14
N ILE A 408 -27.40 14.92 -12.20
CA ILE A 408 -28.23 13.95 -12.90
C ILE A 408 -27.93 13.94 -14.41
N ARG A 409 -27.70 15.09 -15.03
CA ARG A 409 -27.26 15.18 -16.44
C ARG A 409 -25.89 14.54 -16.66
N ARG A 410 -24.93 14.71 -15.73
CA ARG A 410 -23.62 14.02 -15.77
C ARG A 410 -23.78 12.50 -15.66
N ALA A 411 -24.61 12.04 -14.72
CA ALA A 411 -24.88 10.62 -14.55
C ALA A 411 -25.48 10.01 -15.83
N LEU A 412 -26.45 10.69 -16.44
CA LEU A 412 -27.07 10.28 -17.71
C LEU A 412 -26.09 10.27 -18.88
N TRP A 413 -25.11 11.16 -18.88
CA TRP A 413 -24.05 11.19 -19.88
C TRP A 413 -23.15 9.95 -19.78
N ALA A 414 -22.73 9.57 -18.57
CA ALA A 414 -21.88 8.41 -18.34
C ALA A 414 -22.61 7.06 -18.46
N THR A 415 -23.92 7.03 -18.20
CA THR A 415 -24.73 5.79 -18.15
C THR A 415 -25.83 5.79 -19.23
N PRO A 416 -25.48 5.81 -20.53
CA PRO A 416 -26.48 5.88 -21.60
C PRO A 416 -27.40 4.66 -21.66
N GLU A 417 -26.96 3.50 -21.15
CA GLU A 417 -27.71 2.26 -21.10
C GLU A 417 -28.22 1.93 -19.68
N GLY A 418 -27.84 2.74 -18.68
CA GLY A 418 -27.99 2.43 -17.26
C GLY A 418 -26.65 2.10 -16.62
N ILE A 419 -26.66 1.87 -15.31
CA ILE A 419 -25.52 1.42 -14.50
C ILE A 419 -25.64 -0.08 -14.25
N SER A 420 -24.54 -0.81 -14.39
CA SER A 420 -24.48 -2.26 -14.15
C SER A 420 -23.82 -2.59 -12.81
N GLU A 421 -24.01 -3.82 -12.33
CA GLU A 421 -23.28 -4.30 -11.14
C GLU A 421 -21.77 -4.34 -11.38
N HIS A 422 -21.34 -4.63 -12.61
CA HIS A 422 -19.92 -4.63 -12.96
C HIS A 422 -19.31 -3.24 -12.76
N ASP A 423 -19.99 -2.19 -13.21
CA ASP A 423 -19.53 -0.80 -13.03
C ASP A 423 -19.36 -0.45 -11.54
N LEU A 424 -20.26 -0.90 -10.67
CA LEU A 424 -20.19 -0.67 -9.22
C LEU A 424 -19.10 -1.49 -8.52
N ARG A 425 -18.72 -2.65 -9.10
CA ARG A 425 -17.64 -3.50 -8.58
C ARG A 425 -16.26 -3.11 -9.10
N THR A 426 -16.19 -2.39 -10.21
CA THR A 426 -14.95 -1.85 -10.81
C THR A 426 -15.05 -0.32 -10.87
N TRP A 427 -15.36 0.29 -9.73
CA TRP A 427 -15.64 1.70 -9.62
C TRP A 427 -14.43 2.59 -9.91
N ASP A 428 -13.21 2.17 -9.56
CA ASP A 428 -11.98 2.89 -9.90
C ASP A 428 -11.78 2.94 -11.42
N VAL A 429 -12.07 1.84 -12.13
CA VAL A 429 -12.07 1.82 -13.61
C VAL A 429 -13.17 2.74 -14.15
N PHE A 430 -14.34 2.77 -13.53
CA PHE A 430 -15.42 3.67 -13.91
C PHE A 430 -15.04 5.14 -13.70
N ARG A 431 -14.44 5.47 -12.55
CA ARG A 431 -13.94 6.80 -12.19
C ARG A 431 -12.82 7.25 -13.12
N GLU A 432 -11.87 6.37 -13.42
CA GLU A 432 -10.83 6.65 -14.40
C GLU A 432 -11.44 6.89 -15.79
N ARG A 433 -12.44 6.12 -16.21
CA ARG A 433 -13.05 6.29 -17.54
C ARG A 433 -13.77 7.62 -17.69
N HIS A 434 -14.52 8.04 -16.67
CA HIS A 434 -15.46 9.15 -16.78
C HIS A 434 -15.01 10.44 -16.07
N GLY A 435 -13.98 10.36 -15.22
CA GLY A 435 -13.55 11.43 -14.34
C GLY A 435 -14.29 11.42 -13.00
N GLU A 436 -13.62 11.93 -11.97
CA GLU A 436 -14.11 11.97 -10.59
C GLU A 436 -15.48 12.65 -10.46
N THR A 437 -15.61 13.86 -10.99
CA THR A 437 -16.85 14.64 -10.92
C THR A 437 -18.05 13.92 -11.54
N VAL A 438 -17.82 13.09 -12.56
CA VAL A 438 -18.89 12.32 -13.21
C VAL A 438 -19.19 11.06 -12.42
N ALA A 439 -18.18 10.36 -11.89
CA ALA A 439 -18.37 9.21 -11.01
C ALA A 439 -19.17 9.60 -9.75
N GLU A 440 -18.79 10.68 -9.08
CA GLU A 440 -19.56 11.26 -7.95
C GLU A 440 -21.02 11.54 -8.33
N ALA A 441 -21.24 12.11 -9.52
CA ALA A 441 -22.58 12.41 -10.01
C ALA A 441 -23.41 11.14 -10.27
N VAL A 442 -22.78 10.07 -10.76
CA VAL A 442 -23.41 8.76 -10.88
C VAL A 442 -23.76 8.23 -9.49
N GLY A 443 -22.81 8.15 -8.56
CA GLY A 443 -23.07 7.72 -7.18
C GLY A 443 -24.18 8.53 -6.50
N TYR A 444 -24.17 9.86 -6.66
CA TYR A 444 -25.21 10.79 -6.19
C TYR A 444 -26.60 10.40 -6.71
N SER A 445 -26.71 10.06 -8.00
CA SER A 445 -27.98 9.63 -8.60
C SER A 445 -28.50 8.33 -7.97
N GLY A 446 -27.61 7.45 -7.51
CA GLY A 446 -27.95 6.24 -6.77
C GLY A 446 -28.57 6.54 -5.41
N PHE A 447 -27.99 7.48 -4.65
CA PHE A 447 -28.57 7.93 -3.39
C PHE A 447 -29.89 8.68 -3.58
N CYS A 448 -30.01 9.50 -4.62
CA CYS A 448 -31.30 10.12 -4.97
C CYS A 448 -32.37 9.07 -5.29
N ALA A 449 -32.00 8.00 -6.01
CA ALA A 449 -32.92 6.90 -6.28
C ALA A 449 -33.31 6.16 -4.99
N LEU A 450 -32.34 5.88 -4.11
CA LEU A 450 -32.60 5.27 -2.81
C LEU A 450 -33.57 6.11 -1.96
N GLU A 451 -33.34 7.42 -1.89
CA GLU A 451 -34.23 8.34 -1.18
C GLU A 451 -35.63 8.38 -1.79
N ARG A 452 -35.78 8.36 -3.11
CA ARG A 452 -37.11 8.28 -3.75
C ARG A 452 -37.83 6.97 -3.43
N MET A 453 -37.11 5.87 -3.28
CA MET A 453 -37.68 4.54 -3.02
C MET A 453 -38.02 4.30 -1.56
N ARG A 454 -37.17 4.75 -0.63
CA ARG A 454 -37.26 4.41 0.81
C ARG A 454 -37.17 5.63 1.75
N GLY A 455 -36.99 6.83 1.21
CA GLY A 455 -36.90 8.09 1.96
C GLY A 455 -35.49 8.41 2.46
N ARG A 456 -35.29 9.67 2.90
CA ARG A 456 -34.01 10.18 3.42
C ARG A 456 -33.43 9.32 4.53
N LYS A 457 -34.30 8.79 5.41
CA LYS A 457 -33.90 7.93 6.53
C LYS A 457 -33.13 6.70 6.06
N ALA A 458 -33.54 6.07 4.96
CA ALA A 458 -32.86 4.87 4.45
C ALA A 458 -31.45 5.17 3.93
N VAL A 459 -31.25 6.35 3.32
CA VAL A 459 -29.91 6.82 2.92
C VAL A 459 -29.00 6.97 4.14
N LEU A 460 -29.50 7.60 5.21
CA LEU A 460 -28.75 7.84 6.44
C LEU A 460 -28.49 6.54 7.21
N ASP A 461 -29.46 5.62 7.23
CA ASP A 461 -29.30 4.30 7.85
C ASP A 461 -28.25 3.46 7.10
N LEU A 462 -28.19 3.54 5.77
CA LEU A 462 -27.11 2.92 4.98
C LEU A 462 -25.76 3.57 5.27
N ALA A 463 -25.68 4.91 5.27
CA ALA A 463 -24.44 5.62 5.57
C ALA A 463 -23.90 5.30 6.98
N ARG A 464 -24.80 5.19 7.98
CA ARG A 464 -24.46 4.78 9.34
C ARG A 464 -23.97 3.34 9.42
N GLU A 465 -24.55 2.44 8.62
CA GLU A 465 -24.09 1.06 8.53
C GLU A 465 -22.70 0.94 7.88
N LEU A 466 -22.40 1.79 6.90
CA LEU A 466 -21.11 1.79 6.19
C LEU A 466 -19.98 2.47 6.98
N TRP A 467 -20.27 3.60 7.64
CA TRP A 467 -19.25 4.47 8.24
C TRP A 467 -19.51 4.88 9.70
N GLY A 468 -20.68 4.58 10.26
CA GLY A 468 -21.05 4.94 11.63
C GLY A 468 -20.52 4.00 12.71
N ARG A 469 -20.02 2.82 12.34
CA ARG A 469 -19.42 1.85 13.28
C ARG A 469 -17.98 2.24 13.58
N GLU A 470 -17.53 1.97 14.81
CA GLU A 470 -16.11 2.10 15.17
C GLU A 470 -15.25 1.33 14.15
N PRO A 471 -14.21 1.96 13.59
CA PRO A 471 -13.39 1.31 12.60
C PRO A 471 -12.68 0.12 13.23
N ALA A 472 -12.75 -1.04 12.57
CA ALA A 472 -11.91 -2.17 12.94
C ALA A 472 -10.42 -1.75 12.83
N PRO A 473 -9.55 -2.22 13.73
CA PRO A 473 -8.13 -1.94 13.65
C PRO A 473 -7.57 -2.33 12.27
N ASN A 474 -6.58 -1.56 11.78
CA ASN A 474 -5.99 -1.71 10.46
C ASN A 474 -5.12 -2.98 10.35
N ASP A 475 -5.74 -4.15 10.45
CA ASP A 475 -5.11 -5.47 10.40
C ASP A 475 -6.02 -6.48 9.67
N ALA A 476 -5.60 -7.76 9.63
CA ALA A 476 -6.33 -8.84 8.94
C ALA A 476 -7.79 -9.02 9.36
N ARG A 477 -8.22 -8.48 10.52
CA ARG A 477 -9.63 -8.47 10.94
C ARG A 477 -10.50 -7.63 10.02
N ARG A 478 -9.94 -6.57 9.42
CA ARG A 478 -10.60 -5.71 8.42
C ARG A 478 -11.11 -6.52 7.22
N THR A 479 -10.21 -7.28 6.60
CA THR A 479 -10.54 -8.14 5.45
C THR A 479 -11.58 -9.21 5.81
N PHE A 480 -11.49 -9.77 7.02
CA PHE A 480 -12.45 -10.78 7.47
C PHE A 480 -13.85 -10.19 7.73
N GLU A 481 -13.93 -8.98 8.29
CA GLU A 481 -15.20 -8.28 8.49
C GLU A 481 -15.88 -7.95 7.15
N GLU A 482 -15.11 -7.49 6.16
CA GLU A 482 -15.61 -7.19 4.82
C GLU A 482 -16.14 -8.43 4.10
N TRP A 483 -15.40 -9.53 4.17
CA TRP A 483 -15.86 -10.80 3.61
C TRP A 483 -17.16 -11.29 4.26
N ARG A 484 -17.34 -11.04 5.57
CA ARG A 484 -18.52 -11.43 6.32
C ARG A 484 -19.72 -10.49 6.08
N HIS A 485 -19.47 -9.24 5.71
CA HIS A 485 -20.48 -8.19 5.55
C HIS A 485 -20.38 -7.52 4.17
N PRO A 486 -20.73 -8.24 3.08
CA PRO A 486 -20.71 -7.67 1.74
C PRO A 486 -21.71 -6.52 1.61
N LEU A 487 -21.40 -5.53 0.77
CA LEU A 487 -22.20 -4.32 0.60
C LEU A 487 -23.68 -4.61 0.31
N ALA A 488 -23.97 -5.59 -0.56
CA ALA A 488 -25.33 -5.99 -0.88
C ALA A 488 -26.15 -6.37 0.37
N HIS A 489 -25.54 -7.10 1.30
CA HIS A 489 -26.18 -7.49 2.56
C HIS A 489 -26.32 -6.29 3.50
N GLN A 490 -25.34 -5.39 3.55
CA GLN A 490 -25.45 -4.15 4.35
C GLN A 490 -26.57 -3.24 3.83
N LEU A 491 -26.74 -3.16 2.51
CA LEU A 491 -27.83 -2.42 1.85
C LEU A 491 -29.18 -3.04 2.19
N GLU A 492 -29.32 -4.36 2.09
CA GLU A 492 -30.56 -5.06 2.43
C GLU A 492 -30.94 -4.88 3.90
N GLN A 493 -29.97 -5.01 4.81
CA GLN A 493 -30.22 -4.85 6.25
C GLN A 493 -30.63 -3.43 6.63
N SER A 494 -30.03 -2.41 6.02
CA SER A 494 -30.28 -1.00 6.38
C SER A 494 -31.49 -0.41 5.67
N THR A 495 -31.79 -0.82 4.43
CA THR A 495 -32.82 -0.20 3.58
C THR A 495 -34.02 -1.10 3.31
N GLY A 496 -33.91 -2.41 3.56
CA GLY A 496 -34.93 -3.39 3.19
C GLY A 496 -35.14 -3.52 1.68
N LEU A 497 -34.12 -3.21 0.88
CA LEU A 497 -34.07 -3.45 -0.57
C LEU A 497 -33.05 -4.54 -0.82
N ASP A 498 -33.39 -5.54 -1.63
CA ASP A 498 -32.33 -6.38 -2.19
C ASP A 498 -31.50 -5.59 -3.22
N TRP A 499 -30.31 -6.09 -3.53
CA TRP A 499 -29.37 -5.41 -4.43
C TRP A 499 -29.92 -5.19 -5.83
N ASP A 500 -30.68 -6.16 -6.36
CA ASP A 500 -31.26 -6.10 -7.70
C ASP A 500 -32.44 -5.11 -7.76
N GLU A 501 -33.24 -5.04 -6.68
CA GLU A 501 -34.31 -4.06 -6.50
C GLU A 501 -33.75 -2.64 -6.45
N PHE A 502 -32.65 -2.44 -5.72
CA PHE A 502 -31.95 -1.17 -5.67
C PHE A 502 -31.42 -0.77 -7.05
N LEU A 503 -30.66 -1.65 -7.71
CA LEU A 503 -30.07 -1.38 -9.02
C LEU A 503 -31.14 -1.15 -10.10
N GLY A 504 -32.20 -1.95 -10.08
CA GLY A 504 -33.35 -1.79 -10.97
C GLY A 504 -34.15 -0.51 -10.69
N GLY A 505 -34.26 -0.09 -9.42
CA GLY A 505 -34.84 1.19 -9.02
C GLY A 505 -34.01 2.39 -9.49
N TRP A 506 -32.70 2.32 -9.32
CA TRP A 506 -31.77 3.34 -9.78
C TRP A 506 -31.81 3.51 -11.30
N ASN A 507 -31.76 2.41 -12.06
CA ASN A 507 -31.86 2.45 -13.51
C ASN A 507 -33.21 3.00 -14.01
N ARG A 508 -34.32 2.71 -13.31
CA ARG A 508 -35.62 3.33 -13.61
C ARG A 508 -35.60 4.83 -13.38
N ALA A 509 -35.02 5.30 -12.28
CA ALA A 509 -34.90 6.73 -11.98
C ALA A 509 -34.07 7.45 -13.07
N LEU A 510 -32.96 6.85 -13.52
CA LEU A 510 -32.18 7.39 -14.64
C LEU A 510 -32.98 7.39 -15.95
N ALA A 511 -33.70 6.31 -16.26
CA ALA A 511 -34.52 6.23 -17.48
C ALA A 511 -35.64 7.28 -17.50
N GLU A 512 -36.24 7.61 -16.36
CA GLU A 512 -37.23 8.68 -16.22
C GLU A 512 -36.62 10.05 -16.49
N SER A 513 -35.45 10.35 -15.89
CA SER A 513 -34.69 11.58 -16.14
C SER A 513 -34.21 11.70 -17.59
N ARG A 514 -33.99 10.59 -18.30
CA ARG A 514 -33.60 10.55 -19.72
C ARG A 514 -34.69 11.05 -20.68
N ARG A 515 -35.93 11.28 -20.24
CA ARG A 515 -36.95 11.89 -21.10
C ARG A 515 -36.73 13.38 -21.37
N GLN A 516 -35.72 13.99 -20.73
CA GLN A 516 -35.46 15.44 -20.73
C GLN A 516 -34.11 15.93 -21.34
N PRO A 517 -33.06 15.14 -21.65
CA PRO A 517 -31.77 15.69 -22.06
C PRO A 517 -31.64 15.76 -23.59
N ALA A 518 -32.03 16.89 -24.18
CA ALA A 518 -31.55 17.26 -25.51
C ALA A 518 -30.15 17.89 -25.38
N GLY A 519 -29.14 17.34 -26.09
CA GLY A 519 -27.90 18.06 -26.37
C GLY A 519 -26.67 17.76 -25.51
N LEU A 520 -26.59 16.62 -24.82
CA LEU A 520 -25.35 16.22 -24.14
C LEU A 520 -24.20 16.06 -25.16
N PRO A 521 -23.00 16.57 -24.89
CA PRO A 521 -21.85 16.43 -25.78
C PRO A 521 -21.50 14.96 -25.94
N ARG A 522 -21.56 14.49 -27.20
CA ARG A 522 -21.13 13.15 -27.59
C ARG A 522 -20.00 13.28 -28.60
N GLY A 523 -19.07 12.36 -28.53
CA GLY A 523 -17.95 12.32 -29.45
C GLY A 523 -17.17 11.04 -29.34
N THR A 524 -16.21 10.92 -30.24
CA THR A 524 -15.21 9.86 -30.24
C THR A 524 -13.85 10.51 -30.14
N ALA A 525 -13.06 10.09 -29.17
CA ALA A 525 -11.65 10.41 -29.10
C ALA A 525 -10.83 9.14 -29.35
N ARG A 526 -9.67 9.29 -29.98
CA ARG A 526 -8.73 8.20 -30.27
C ARG A 526 -7.31 8.71 -30.14
N VAL A 527 -6.43 7.88 -29.60
CA VAL A 527 -4.98 8.12 -29.61
C VAL A 527 -4.31 7.07 -30.50
N ARG A 528 -3.39 7.52 -31.35
CA ARG A 528 -2.60 6.68 -32.25
C ARG A 528 -1.12 6.93 -32.01
N GLU A 529 -0.34 5.89 -32.23
CA GLU A 529 1.11 5.94 -32.15
C GLU A 529 1.68 6.25 -33.53
N GLU A 530 2.54 7.27 -33.62
CA GLU A 530 3.39 7.54 -34.78
C GLU A 530 4.87 7.34 -34.42
N GLN A 531 5.69 6.98 -35.41
CA GLN A 531 7.15 6.97 -35.23
C GLN A 531 7.64 8.42 -35.18
N GLY A 532 8.18 8.82 -34.02
CA GLY A 532 8.82 10.13 -33.84
C GLY A 532 10.26 10.12 -34.36
N GLU A 533 10.96 11.25 -34.22
CA GLU A 533 12.39 11.33 -34.53
C GLU A 533 13.22 10.50 -33.52
N GLY A 534 13.98 9.52 -34.00
CA GLY A 534 14.82 8.64 -33.18
C GLY A 534 14.10 7.37 -32.71
N SER A 535 14.34 6.94 -31.46
CA SER A 535 13.68 5.77 -30.84
C SER A 535 12.41 6.13 -30.05
N GLY A 536 11.98 7.39 -30.08
CA GLY A 536 10.78 7.86 -29.38
C GLY A 536 9.50 7.59 -30.18
N ARG A 537 8.38 7.44 -29.47
CA ARG A 537 7.03 7.40 -30.05
C ARG A 537 6.32 8.72 -29.79
N ASP A 538 5.71 9.26 -30.84
CA ASP A 538 4.81 10.41 -30.74
C ASP A 538 3.37 9.88 -30.65
N LEU A 539 2.56 10.50 -29.78
CA LEU A 539 1.16 10.17 -29.64
C LEU A 539 0.32 11.23 -30.35
N VAL A 540 -0.45 10.81 -31.34
CA VAL A 540 -1.37 11.68 -32.08
C VAL A 540 -2.77 11.40 -31.58
N TYR A 541 -3.44 12.44 -31.08
CA TYR A 541 -4.84 12.35 -30.70
C TYR A 541 -5.73 12.91 -31.81
N SER A 542 -6.93 12.34 -31.92
CA SER A 542 -8.01 12.82 -32.79
C SER A 542 -9.30 12.78 -31.99
N LEU A 543 -9.88 13.96 -31.77
CA LEU A 543 -11.14 14.13 -31.07
C LEU A 543 -12.18 14.63 -32.06
N LYS A 544 -13.33 13.95 -32.13
CA LYS A 544 -14.46 14.31 -32.99
C LYS A 544 -15.74 14.34 -32.18
N LEU A 545 -16.40 15.49 -32.13
CA LEU A 545 -17.69 15.65 -31.47
C LEU A 545 -18.84 15.56 -32.49
N GLU A 546 -19.98 15.00 -32.08
CA GLU A 546 -21.22 15.01 -32.84
C GLU A 546 -21.75 16.44 -33.03
N ARG A 547 -21.51 17.31 -32.04
CA ARG A 547 -21.84 18.73 -32.08
C ARG A 547 -20.61 19.54 -31.66
N PRO A 548 -20.22 20.58 -32.42
CA PRO A 548 -19.10 21.42 -32.06
C PRO A 548 -19.41 22.19 -30.78
N LEU A 549 -18.40 22.34 -29.92
CA LEU A 549 -18.50 23.16 -28.72
C LEU A 549 -18.35 24.65 -29.06
N PRO A 550 -18.82 25.55 -28.18
CA PRO A 550 -18.54 26.98 -28.32
C PRO A 550 -17.03 27.25 -28.45
N ALA A 551 -16.67 28.22 -29.29
CA ALA A 551 -15.29 28.65 -29.41
C ALA A 551 -14.77 29.12 -28.05
N GLY A 552 -13.56 28.69 -27.68
CA GLY A 552 -12.96 29.05 -26.39
C GLY A 552 -13.37 28.14 -25.22
N THR A 553 -14.12 27.06 -25.47
CA THR A 553 -14.39 26.04 -24.43
C THR A 553 -13.06 25.40 -23.99
N PRO A 554 -12.70 25.44 -22.69
CA PRO A 554 -11.49 24.78 -22.21
C PRO A 554 -11.57 23.27 -22.38
N TRP A 555 -10.46 22.67 -22.77
CA TRP A 555 -10.28 21.23 -22.79
C TRP A 555 -8.82 20.90 -22.47
N ALA A 556 -8.58 19.72 -21.91
CA ALA A 556 -7.26 19.30 -21.50
C ALA A 556 -6.92 17.91 -22.01
N LEU A 557 -5.66 17.72 -22.36
CA LEU A 557 -5.05 16.39 -22.46
C LEU A 557 -4.43 16.08 -21.12
N VAL A 558 -4.77 14.92 -20.58
CA VAL A 558 -4.26 14.47 -19.31
C VAL A 558 -3.49 13.19 -19.54
N HIS A 559 -2.25 13.10 -19.08
CA HIS A 559 -1.43 11.92 -19.29
C HIS A 559 -0.48 11.65 -18.15
N ALA A 560 -0.14 10.38 -17.97
CA ALA A 560 0.87 9.95 -17.03
C ALA A 560 1.59 8.72 -17.56
N ARG A 561 2.87 8.57 -17.19
CA ARG A 561 3.55 7.29 -17.35
C ARG A 561 3.12 6.39 -16.21
N LEU A 562 2.65 5.21 -16.58
CA LEU A 562 2.24 4.21 -15.62
C LEU A 562 3.45 3.39 -15.20
N GLY A 563 3.45 3.02 -13.92
CA GLY A 563 4.31 1.94 -13.45
C GLY A 563 3.98 0.61 -14.14
N PRO A 564 4.68 -0.47 -13.77
CA PRO A 564 4.38 -1.81 -14.27
C PRO A 564 2.97 -2.31 -13.91
N PHE A 565 2.29 -1.69 -12.93
CA PHE A 565 1.00 -2.13 -12.41
C PHE A 565 -0.11 -1.10 -12.57
N ASP A 566 -1.33 -1.55 -12.38
CA ASP A 566 -2.51 -0.72 -12.50
C ASP A 566 -2.93 -0.13 -11.15
N GLU A 567 -2.27 0.96 -10.77
CA GLU A 567 -2.58 1.71 -9.54
C GLU A 567 -3.62 2.82 -9.80
N GLU A 568 -4.29 3.28 -8.75
CA GLU A 568 -5.13 4.48 -8.80
C GLU A 568 -4.24 5.69 -9.14
N LEU A 569 -4.64 6.49 -10.13
CA LEU A 569 -3.90 7.69 -10.51
C LEU A 569 -4.35 8.87 -9.66
N SER A 570 -3.45 9.42 -8.86
CA SER A 570 -3.66 10.69 -8.19
C SER A 570 -3.60 11.83 -9.20
N ASP A 571 -4.46 12.84 -9.04
CA ASP A 571 -4.43 14.05 -9.86
C ASP A 571 -3.07 14.76 -9.84
N ALA A 572 -2.29 14.57 -8.75
CA ALA A 572 -0.94 15.10 -8.62
C ALA A 572 0.08 14.46 -9.59
N ASP A 573 -0.16 13.23 -10.02
CA ASP A 573 0.72 12.48 -10.93
C ASP A 573 0.39 12.74 -12.41
N LEU A 574 -0.74 13.39 -12.67
CA LEU A 574 -1.25 13.63 -14.01
C LEU A 574 -0.65 14.91 -14.61
N MET A 575 0.05 14.76 -15.74
CA MET A 575 0.45 15.90 -16.56
C MET A 575 -0.77 16.42 -17.33
N ARG A 576 -1.04 17.72 -17.22
CA ARG A 576 -2.18 18.39 -17.86
C ARG A 576 -1.71 19.40 -18.90
N GLU A 577 -2.17 19.24 -20.14
CA GLU A 577 -1.98 20.22 -21.22
C GLU A 577 -3.32 20.87 -21.54
N GLU A 578 -3.42 22.18 -21.28
CA GLU A 578 -4.66 22.93 -21.48
C GLU A 578 -4.73 23.59 -22.86
N HIS A 579 -5.92 23.53 -23.43
CA HIS A 579 -6.22 24.02 -24.76
C HIS A 579 -7.60 24.68 -24.79
N LEU A 580 -7.83 25.50 -25.83
CA LEU A 580 -9.12 26.12 -26.10
C LEU A 580 -9.73 25.53 -27.36
N TRP A 581 -11.03 25.27 -27.34
CA TRP A 581 -11.73 24.69 -28.48
C TRP A 581 -11.73 25.64 -29.68
N PRO A 582 -11.26 25.20 -30.87
CA PRO A 582 -11.22 26.05 -32.06
C PRO A 582 -12.61 26.34 -32.61
N ALA A 583 -12.82 27.58 -33.07
CA ALA A 583 -14.13 28.05 -33.51
C ALA A 583 -14.67 27.25 -34.71
N GLY A 584 -15.88 26.69 -34.56
CA GLY A 584 -16.62 26.03 -35.63
C GLY A 584 -16.07 24.69 -36.11
N GLN A 585 -15.03 24.16 -35.46
CA GLN A 585 -14.44 22.86 -35.83
C GLN A 585 -15.07 21.74 -35.00
N PRO A 586 -15.65 20.71 -35.63
CA PRO A 586 -16.18 19.54 -34.93
C PRO A 586 -15.09 18.52 -34.58
N GLN A 587 -13.86 18.72 -35.08
CA GLN A 587 -12.74 17.80 -34.92
C GLN A 587 -11.47 18.58 -34.64
N VAL A 588 -10.67 18.05 -33.71
CA VAL A 588 -9.35 18.57 -33.35
C VAL A 588 -8.36 17.41 -33.41
N GLU A 589 -7.20 17.66 -33.99
CA GLU A 589 -6.09 16.71 -34.04
C GLU A 589 -4.81 17.40 -33.62
N GLY A 590 -3.94 16.67 -32.95
CA GLY A 590 -2.66 17.19 -32.49
C GLY A 590 -1.74 16.10 -31.97
N ARG A 591 -0.60 16.52 -31.45
CA ARG A 591 0.42 15.64 -30.85
C ARG A 591 0.53 15.95 -29.38
N LEU A 592 0.60 14.91 -28.57
CA LEU A 592 0.77 15.01 -27.13
C LEU A 592 2.22 15.40 -26.80
N VAL A 593 2.41 16.31 -25.85
CA VAL A 593 3.74 16.78 -25.47
C VAL A 593 4.38 15.75 -24.53
N GLY A 594 5.45 15.13 -25.00
CA GLY A 594 6.19 14.14 -24.24
C GLY A 594 6.98 13.23 -25.16
N ARG A 595 8.06 12.65 -24.65
CA ARG A 595 8.77 11.57 -25.36
C ARG A 595 8.49 10.27 -24.65
N TYR A 596 7.87 9.32 -25.34
CA TYR A 596 7.60 8.00 -24.79
C TYR A 596 8.48 6.95 -25.42
N GLY A 597 8.96 6.03 -24.60
CA GLY A 597 9.77 4.88 -24.99
C GLY A 597 8.92 3.73 -25.52
N ARG A 598 9.60 2.75 -26.11
CA ARG A 598 9.00 1.47 -26.48
C ARG A 598 8.75 0.66 -25.22
N SER A 599 7.57 0.06 -25.08
CA SER A 599 7.09 -0.67 -23.89
C SER A 599 6.76 0.23 -22.68
N ASP A 600 6.74 1.56 -22.85
CA ASP A 600 6.16 2.43 -21.83
C ASP A 600 4.66 2.12 -21.71
N ARG A 601 4.19 2.00 -20.47
CA ARG A 601 2.77 2.01 -20.14
C ARG A 601 2.37 3.46 -19.87
N ILE A 602 1.28 3.90 -20.47
CA ILE A 602 0.79 5.27 -20.33
C ILE A 602 -0.70 5.27 -20.06
N PHE A 603 -1.13 6.27 -19.29
CA PHE A 603 -2.51 6.69 -19.23
C PHE A 603 -2.67 7.93 -20.08
N VAL A 604 -3.71 7.96 -20.92
CA VAL A 604 -4.09 9.15 -21.67
C VAL A 604 -5.57 9.37 -21.53
N SER A 605 -5.93 10.62 -21.23
CA SER A 605 -7.28 11.09 -21.08
C SER A 605 -7.48 12.40 -21.85
N ILE A 606 -8.70 12.60 -22.35
CA ILE A 606 -9.11 13.86 -22.97
C ILE A 606 -10.32 14.38 -22.21
N GLU A 607 -10.14 15.52 -21.56
CA GLU A 607 -11.15 16.16 -20.73
C GLU A 607 -11.65 17.44 -21.39
N VAL A 608 -12.93 17.71 -21.24
CA VAL A 608 -13.56 18.90 -21.81
C VAL A 608 -14.43 19.54 -20.74
N ASP A 609 -14.27 20.85 -20.54
CA ASP A 609 -15.15 21.62 -19.64
C ASP A 609 -16.42 22.01 -20.39
N SER A 610 -17.42 21.13 -20.37
CA SER A 610 -18.70 21.37 -21.03
C SER A 610 -19.47 22.50 -20.34
N PRO A 611 -19.99 23.50 -21.06
CA PRO A 611 -20.81 24.56 -20.44
C PRO A 611 -22.02 24.04 -19.65
N ASP A 612 -22.53 22.88 -20.04
CA ASP A 612 -23.72 22.25 -19.46
C ASP A 612 -23.39 21.26 -18.32
N LEU A 613 -22.23 20.62 -18.39
CA LEU A 613 -21.87 19.49 -17.53
C LEU A 613 -20.61 19.77 -16.71
N GLY A 614 -19.95 20.90 -16.88
CA GLY A 614 -18.59 21.08 -16.37
C GLY A 614 -17.60 20.04 -16.95
N PRO A 615 -16.55 19.67 -16.20
CA PRO A 615 -15.52 18.76 -16.69
C PRO A 615 -16.08 17.35 -16.92
N ILE A 616 -15.87 16.84 -18.15
CA ILE A 616 -16.20 15.47 -18.55
C ILE A 616 -15.03 14.85 -19.31
N ARG A 617 -14.84 13.53 -19.15
CA ARG A 617 -13.74 12.79 -19.80
C ARG A 617 -14.22 12.04 -21.04
N LEU A 618 -13.87 12.51 -22.23
CA LEU A 618 -14.33 11.91 -23.50
C LEU A 618 -13.57 10.63 -23.89
N LEU A 619 -12.35 10.48 -23.38
CA LEU A 619 -11.51 9.29 -23.52
C LEU A 619 -10.70 9.15 -22.24
N ALA A 620 -10.56 7.91 -21.77
CA ALA A 620 -9.53 7.52 -20.82
C ALA A 620 -9.10 6.11 -21.23
N GLU A 621 -7.81 5.92 -21.51
CA GLU A 621 -7.27 4.61 -21.82
C GLU A 621 -5.87 4.43 -21.21
N ARG A 622 -5.65 3.24 -20.65
CA ARG A 622 -4.32 2.73 -20.32
C ARG A 622 -3.80 1.96 -21.52
N ARG A 623 -2.55 2.21 -21.93
CA ARG A 623 -1.96 1.63 -23.13
C ARG A 623 -0.48 1.33 -22.94
N GLU A 624 -0.05 0.22 -23.53
CA GLU A 624 1.37 -0.12 -23.68
C GLU A 624 1.83 0.20 -25.12
N LEU A 625 2.91 0.97 -25.25
CA LEU A 625 3.44 1.43 -26.53
C LEU A 625 4.30 0.36 -27.20
N ARG A 626 4.06 0.09 -28.49
CA ARG A 626 4.67 -1.07 -29.19
C ARG A 626 5.93 -0.77 -30.01
#